data_AF-A0A261DA35-F1
#
_entry.id   AF-A0A261DA35-F1
#
_cell.length_a   1.000
_cell.length_b   1.000
_cell.length_c   1.000
_cell.angle_alpha   90.00
_cell.angle_beta   90.00
_cell.angle_gamma   90.00
#
_symmetry.space_group_name_H-M   'P 1'
#
loop_
_entity.id
_entity.type
_entity.pdbx_description
1 polymer ?
#
loop_
_entity_poly.entity_id
_entity_poly.type
_entity_poly.pdbx_seq_one_letter_code
_entity_poly.pdbx_strand_id
1 'polypeptide(L)' 'MGFTTFFNKKFNDYLSPNLLILDELGIKKLPNYSADDFFEIIAKRYEKGSVIITINKTFENWERIFDNKILVDPI' A
#
# COMPACT_ATOMS: atom_id res chain seq x y z
N MET A 1 -0.79 -25.46 -3.02
CA MET A 1 -0.87 -25.18 -1.57
C MET A 1 0.33 -24.41 -0.99
N GLY A 2 1.40 -24.14 -1.75
CA GLY A 2 2.57 -23.40 -1.25
C GLY A 2 2.53 -21.87 -1.45
N PHE A 3 1.93 -21.39 -2.55
CA PHE A 3 1.94 -19.95 -2.90
C PHE A 3 1.19 -19.05 -1.91
N THR A 4 0.04 -19.50 -1.40
CA THR A 4 -0.77 -18.74 -0.44
C THR A 4 -0.09 -18.57 0.92
N THR A 5 0.68 -19.57 1.36
CA THR A 5 1.37 -19.53 2.66
C THR A 5 2.53 -18.55 2.69
N PHE A 6 3.32 -18.46 1.61
CA PHE A 6 4.43 -17.49 1.51
C PHE A 6 3.94 -16.05 1.45
N PHE A 7 2.85 -15.81 0.72
CA PHE A 7 2.23 -14.49 0.59
C PHE A 7 1.73 -13.98 1.95
N ASN A 8 1.00 -14.81 2.69
CA ASN A 8 0.49 -14.47 4.03
C ASN A 8 1.59 -14.16 5.05
N LYS A 9 2.73 -14.88 4.98
CA LYS A 9 3.88 -14.60 5.86
C LYS A 9 4.39 -13.18 5.66
N LYS A 10 4.62 -12.80 4.39
CA LYS A 10 5.14 -11.47 4.05
C LYS A 10 4.14 -10.36 4.37
N PHE A 11 2.85 -10.64 4.23
CA PHE A 11 1.79 -9.72 4.64
C PHE A 11 1.83 -9.41 6.14
N ASN A 12 2.03 -10.43 6.98
CA ASN A 12 2.18 -10.24 8.43
C ASN A 12 3.44 -9.45 8.81
N ASP A 13 4.52 -9.55 8.02
CA ASP A 13 5.73 -8.76 8.24
C ASP A 13 5.45 -7.24 8.08
N TYR A 14 4.46 -6.84 7.26
CA TYR A 14 4.04 -5.44 7.11
C TYR A 14 3.01 -4.99 8.16
N LEU A 15 2.24 -5.92 8.74
CA LEU A 15 1.24 -5.60 9.76
C LEU A 15 1.80 -5.58 11.19
N SER A 16 2.79 -6.41 11.47
CA SER A 16 3.34 -6.58 12.83
C SER A 16 4.05 -5.35 13.42
N PRO A 17 4.77 -4.49 12.66
CA PRO A 17 5.49 -3.38 13.26
C PRO A 17 4.55 -2.28 13.79
N ASN A 18 4.91 -1.60 14.88
CA ASN A 18 4.19 -0.42 15.36
C ASN A 18 4.26 0.75 14.36
N LEU A 19 5.35 0.84 13.59
CA LEU A 19 5.57 1.82 12.55
C LEU A 19 6.04 1.11 11.26
N LEU A 20 5.30 1.33 10.18
CA LEU A 20 5.69 0.91 8.83
C LEU A 20 6.11 2.14 8.03
N ILE A 21 7.30 2.10 7.41
CA ILE A 21 7.81 3.17 6.55
C ILE A 21 7.83 2.66 5.13
N LEU A 22 7.10 3.35 4.25
CA LEU A 22 7.07 3.10 2.81
C LEU A 22 7.77 4.26 2.14
N ASP A 23 8.99 4.00 1.66
CA ASP A 23 9.84 5.03 1.06
C ASP A 23 9.73 5.02 -0.47
N GLU A 24 9.89 6.20 -1.08
CA GLU A 24 9.98 6.40 -2.53
C GLU A 24 8.79 5.86 -3.35
N LEU A 25 7.56 5.97 -2.81
CA LEU A 25 6.37 5.58 -3.56
C LEU A 25 6.24 6.39 -4.86
N GLY A 26 5.73 5.73 -5.91
CA GLY A 26 5.43 6.37 -7.20
C GLY A 26 6.59 6.53 -8.18
N ILE A 27 7.82 6.09 -7.85
CA ILE A 27 8.94 6.07 -8.81
C ILE A 27 8.67 5.08 -9.95
N LYS A 28 8.09 3.92 -9.64
CA LYS A 28 7.64 2.93 -10.63
C LYS A 28 6.12 2.80 -10.60
N LYS A 29 5.52 2.51 -11.75
CA LYS A 29 4.10 2.12 -11.81
C LYS A 29 3.94 0.78 -11.08
N LEU A 30 3.02 0.74 -10.12
CA LEU A 30 2.68 -0.51 -9.46
C LEU A 30 1.72 -1.29 -10.37
N PRO A 31 1.91 -2.61 -10.53
CA PRO A 31 0.90 -3.47 -11.14
C PRO A 31 -0.40 -3.43 -10.34
N ASN A 32 -1.55 -3.62 -10.99
CA ASN A 32 -2.86 -3.50 -10.33
C ASN A 32 -3.01 -4.41 -9.10
N TYR A 33 -2.52 -5.65 -9.17
CA TYR A 33 -2.53 -6.57 -8.03
C TYR A 33 -1.73 -6.04 -6.82
N SER A 34 -0.66 -5.28 -7.07
CA SER A 34 0.15 -4.67 -6.00
C SER A 34 -0.52 -3.43 -5.39
N ALA A 35 -1.46 -2.81 -6.12
CA ALA A 35 -2.27 -1.72 -5.59
C ALA A 35 -3.27 -2.25 -4.56
N ASP A 36 -3.98 -3.34 -4.87
CA ASP A 36 -4.94 -3.96 -3.95
C ASP A 36 -4.27 -4.40 -2.64
N ASP A 37 -3.10 -5.06 -2.74
CA ASP A 37 -2.30 -5.46 -1.58
C ASP A 37 -1.86 -4.24 -0.73
N PHE A 38 -1.45 -3.16 -1.39
CA PHE A 38 -1.09 -1.90 -0.72
C PHE A 38 -2.28 -1.33 0.06
N PHE A 39 -3.46 -1.23 -0.57
CA PHE A 39 -4.67 -0.73 0.10
C PHE A 39 -5.07 -1.64 1.26
N GLU A 40 -4.95 -2.95 1.12
CA GLU A 40 -5.27 -3.90 2.20
C GLU A 40 -4.35 -3.71 3.42
N ILE A 41 -3.04 -3.47 3.21
CA ILE A 41 -2.10 -3.17 4.28
C ILE A 41 -2.47 -1.86 4.98
N ILE A 42 -2.74 -0.79 4.21
CA ILE A 42 -3.12 0.52 4.77
C ILE A 42 -4.42 0.40 5.58
N ALA A 43 -5.45 -0.25 5.03
CA ALA A 43 -6.73 -0.45 5.70
C ALA A 43 -6.60 -1.26 7.00
N LYS A 44 -5.78 -2.33 7.00
CA LYS A 44 -5.54 -3.13 8.21
C LYS A 44 -4.69 -2.42 9.26
N ARG A 45 -3.89 -1.43 8.87
CA ARG A 45 -3.08 -0.61 9.79
C ARG A 45 -3.82 0.62 10.30
N TYR A 46 -4.86 1.08 9.60
CA TYR A 46 -5.72 2.16 10.05
C TYR A 46 -6.19 1.91 11.50
N GLU A 47 -6.01 2.90 12.37
CA GLU A 47 -6.28 2.85 13.82
C GLU A 47 -5.52 1.80 14.64
N LYS A 48 -4.65 0.98 14.03
CA LYS A 48 -3.92 -0.11 14.70
C LYS A 48 -2.40 0.07 14.71
N GLY A 49 -1.85 0.76 13.73
CA GLY A 49 -0.41 0.97 13.60
C GLY A 49 -0.08 2.20 12.76
N SER A 50 1.02 2.86 13.08
CA SER A 50 1.44 4.06 12.35
C SER A 50 2.02 3.70 10.98
N VAL A 51 1.81 4.57 10.00
CA VAL A 51 2.40 4.45 8.66
C VAL A 51 3.01 5.79 8.28
N ILE A 52 4.26 5.79 7.82
CA ILE A 52 4.90 6.92 7.16
C ILE A 52 5.07 6.56 5.69
N ILE A 53 4.65 7.46 4.82
CA ILE A 53 4.83 7.33 3.37
C ILE A 53 5.66 8.51 2.89
N THR A 54 6.75 8.23 2.18
CA THR A 54 7.44 9.23 1.36
C THR A 54 7.09 8.99 -0.10
N ILE A 55 6.90 10.07 -0.84
CA ILE A 55 6.45 10.02 -2.22
C ILE A 55 7.15 11.10 -3.03
N ASN A 56 7.62 10.72 -4.22
CA ASN A 56 8.30 11.64 -5.14
C ASN A 56 7.33 12.30 -6.14
N LYS A 57 6.01 12.19 -5.87
CA LYS A 57 4.92 12.72 -6.71
C LYS A 57 3.90 13.39 -5.81
N THR A 58 3.33 14.50 -6.28
CA THR A 58 2.26 15.20 -5.55
C THR A 58 1.03 14.31 -5.37
N PHE A 59 0.24 14.58 -4.33
CA PHE A 59 -0.97 13.83 -4.01
C PHE A 59 -1.96 13.74 -5.19
N GLU A 60 -2.07 14.82 -5.97
CA GLU A 60 -2.87 14.91 -7.21
C GLU A 60 -2.50 13.86 -8.27
N ASN A 61 -1.31 13.24 -8.17
CA ASN A 61 -0.85 12.22 -9.10
C ASN A 61 -1.01 10.78 -8.55
N TRP A 62 -1.67 10.57 -7.41
CA TRP A 62 -1.93 9.23 -6.86
C TRP A 62 -2.73 8.35 -7.82
N GLU A 63 -3.72 8.91 -8.52
CA GLU A 63 -4.50 8.21 -9.55
C GLU A 63 -3.63 7.68 -10.71
N ARG A 64 -2.42 8.23 -10.91
CA ARG A 64 -1.48 7.76 -11.94
C ARG A 64 -0.52 6.69 -11.42
N ILE A 65 -0.45 6.51 -10.11
CA ILE A 65 0.38 5.50 -9.43
C ILE A 65 -0.40 4.21 -9.27
N PHE A 66 -1.68 4.32 -8.92
CA PHE A 66 -2.61 3.23 -8.78
C PHE A 66 -3.60 3.32 -9.95
N ASP A 67 -3.58 2.37 -10.88
CA ASP A 67 -4.41 2.35 -12.10
C ASP A 67 -5.92 2.09 -11.79
N ASN A 68 -6.40 2.53 -10.62
CA ASN A 68 -7.75 2.33 -10.12
C ASN A 68 -8.45 3.69 -9.97
N LYS A 69 -9.29 3.97 -10.95
CA LYS A 69 -10.13 5.18 -11.12
C LYS A 69 -11.25 5.34 -10.06
N ILE A 70 -11.23 4.58 -8.97
CA ILE A 70 -12.37 4.43 -8.02
C ILE A 70 -12.00 4.81 -6.58
N LEU A 71 -10.74 5.11 -6.26
CA LEU A 71 -10.31 5.28 -4.86
C LEU A 71 -10.08 6.72 -4.41
N VAL A 72 -10.38 7.71 -5.26
CA VAL A 72 -10.16 9.13 -4.93
C VAL A 72 -11.44 9.92 -5.22
N ASP A 73 -12.50 9.64 -4.46
CA ASP A 73 -13.49 10.68 -4.20
C ASP A 73 -13.02 11.45 -2.96
N PRO A 74 -12.65 12.73 -3.08
CA PRO A 74 -12.41 13.57 -1.92
C PRO A 74 -13.74 13.79 -1.20
N ILE A 75 -13.79 13.43 0.09
CA ILE A 75 -14.85 13.89 1.00
C ILE A 75 -14.64 15.37 1.28
#